data_AF-A0AAV0F6I3-F1
#
_entry.id   AF-A0AAV0F6I3-F1
#
_cell.length_a   1.000
_cell.length_b   1.000
_cell.length_c   1.000
_cell.angle_alpha   90.00
_cell.angle_beta   90.00
_cell.angle_gamma   90.00
#
_symmetry.space_group_name_H-M   'P 1'
#
loop_
_entity.id
_entity.type
_entity.pdbx_description
1 polymer ?
#
loop_
_entity_poly.entity_id
_entity_poly.type
_entity_poly.pdbx_seq_one_letter_code
_entity_poly.pdbx_strand_id
1 'polypeptide(L)' 'MKFIKNDLRNRMGEEYLTDCLVCYIEKDVFVKIENEVIMRRFQSMAPRRQRLPPLNDSPSFDTSGSIQN' A
#
# COMPACT_ATOMS: atom_id res chain seq x y z
N MET A 1 43.05 4.63 -12.35
CA MET A 1 41.77 3.93 -12.12
C MET A 1 41.03 4.40 -10.86
N LYS A 2 40.89 5.71 -10.63
CA LYS A 2 40.09 6.27 -9.52
C LYS A 2 38.70 6.71 -10.00
N PHE A 3 38.65 7.40 -11.14
CA PHE A 3 37.40 7.85 -11.77
C PHE A 3 36.45 6.69 -12.12
N ILE A 4 36.92 5.66 -12.83
CA ILE A 4 36.08 4.50 -13.19
C ILE A 4 35.50 3.81 -11.95
N LYS A 5 36.29 3.66 -10.89
CA LYS A 5 35.82 3.02 -9.63
C LYS A 5 34.84 3.91 -8.86
N ASN A 6 35.02 5.23 -8.92
CA ASN A 6 34.14 6.18 -8.26
C ASN A 6 32.80 6.28 -8.98
N ASP A 7 32.82 6.31 -10.32
CA ASP A 7 31.62 6.33 -11.15
C ASP A 7 30.76 5.07 -10.92
N LEU A 8 31.37 3.89 -10.94
CA LEU A 8 30.65 2.63 -10.67
C LEU A 8 30.00 2.62 -9.28
N ARG A 9 30.70 3.11 -8.26
CA ARG A 9 30.18 3.19 -6.89
C ARG A 9 29.09 4.24 -6.75
N ASN A 10 29.23 5.40 -7.37
CA ASN A 10 28.20 6.44 -7.38
C ASN A 10 26.93 5.91 -8.06
N ARG A 11 27.05 5.25 -9.21
CA ARG A 11 25.91 4.68 -9.93
C ARG A 11 25.17 3.63 -9.11
N MET A 12 25.89 2.74 -8.41
CA MET A 12 25.25 1.79 -7.49
C MET A 12 24.51 2.49 -6.35
N GLY A 13 25.07 3.58 -5.81
CA GLY A 13 24.42 4.37 -4.76
C GLY A 13 23.21 5.15 -5.27
N GLU A 14 23.28 5.70 -6.49
CA GLU A 14 22.19 6.42 -7.15
C GLU A 14 21.04 5.49 -7.54
N GLU A 15 21.33 4.31 -8.08
CA GLU A 15 20.33 3.30 -8.40
C GLU A 15 19.59 2.84 -7.13
N TYR A 16 20.34 2.49 -6.09
CA TYR A 16 19.76 2.12 -4.79
C TYR A 16 18.91 3.24 -4.18
N LEU A 17 19.39 4.49 -4.24
CA LEU A 17 18.63 5.64 -3.76
C LEU A 17 17.37 5.86 -4.59
N THR A 18 17.45 5.70 -5.91
CA THR A 18 16.31 5.82 -6.82
C THR A 18 15.23 4.80 -6.49
N ASP A 19 15.60 3.54 -6.32
CA ASP A 19 14.67 2.46 -5.94
C ASP A 19 14.02 2.75 -4.58
N CYS A 20 14.79 3.30 -3.63
CA CYS A 20 14.25 3.71 -2.34
C CYS A 20 13.27 4.88 -2.46
N LEU A 21 13.56 5.87 -3.33
CA LEU A 21 12.74 7.07 -3.54
C LEU A 21 11.41 6.77 -4.23
N VAL A 22 11.34 5.75 -5.09
CA VAL A 22 10.09 5.32 -5.72
C VAL A 22 9.04 4.98 -4.67
N CYS A 23 9.39 4.20 -3.63
CA CYS A 23 8.48 3.85 -2.55
C CYS A 23 7.95 5.07 -1.77
N TYR A 24 8.78 6.11 -1.59
CA TYR A 24 8.36 7.34 -0.91
C TYR A 24 7.39 8.15 -1.76
N ILE A 25 7.67 8.28 -3.06
CA ILE A 25 6.79 8.99 -4.00
C ILE A 25 5.45 8.25 -4.12
N GLU A 26 5.47 6.93 -4.25
CA GLU A 26 4.27 6.10 -4.28
C GLU A 26 3.45 6.30 -3.01
N LYS A 27 4.08 6.26 -1.83
CA LYS A 27 3.40 6.48 -0.55
C LYS A 27 2.71 7.85 -0.50
N ASP A 28 3.40 8.92 -0.92
CA ASP A 28 2.83 10.27 -0.94
C ASP A 28 1.66 10.40 -1.93
N VAL A 29 1.70 9.67 -3.04
CA VAL A 29 0.58 9.58 -3.98
C VAL A 29 -0.58 8.80 -3.37
N PHE A 30 -0.32 7.66 -2.73
CA PHE A 30 -1.35 6.82 -2.11
C PHE A 30 -2.06 7.53 -0.95
N VAL A 31 -1.36 8.36 -0.17
CA VAL A 31 -1.96 9.16 0.92
C VAL A 31 -3.02 10.15 0.40
N LYS A 32 -2.91 10.60 -0.85
CA LYS A 32 -3.89 11.52 -1.48
C LYS A 32 -5.13 10.81 -2.02
N ILE A 33 -5.11 9.48 -2.10
CA ILE A 33 -6.21 8.68 -2.64
C ILE A 33 -7.07 8.17 -1.47
N GLU A 34 -8.38 8.35 -1.56
CA GLU A 34 -9.30 7.83 -0.56
C GLU A 34 -9.33 6.29 -0.54
N ASN A 35 -9.32 5.72 0.67
CA ASN A 35 -9.35 4.26 0.86
C ASN A 35 -10.57 3.60 0.20
N GLU A 36 -11.72 4.27 0.17
CA GLU A 36 -12.93 3.75 -0.49
C GLU A 36 -12.72 3.52 -1.99
N VAL A 37 -12.01 4.43 -2.66
CA VAL A 37 -11.70 4.33 -4.09
C VAL A 37 -10.78 3.14 -4.34
N ILE A 38 -9.78 2.94 -3.48
CA ILE A 38 -8.86 1.80 -3.53
C ILE A 38 -9.63 0.49 -3.32
N MET A 39 -10.52 0.43 -2.33
CA MET A 39 -11.33 -0.75 -2.01
C MET A 39 -12.28 -1.12 -3.16
N ARG A 40 -12.98 -0.13 -3.73
CA ARG A 40 -13.87 -0.33 -4.90
C ARG A 40 -13.08 -0.84 -6.10
N ARG A 41 -11.92 -0.24 -6.41
CA ARG A 41 -11.04 -0.71 -7.48
C ARG A 41 -10.51 -2.11 -7.21
N PHE A 42 -10.14 -2.43 -5.98
CA PHE A 42 -9.68 -3.76 -5.58
C PHE A 42 -10.75 -4.82 -5.83
N GLN A 43 -12.00 -4.53 -5.46
CA GLN A 43 -13.16 -5.39 -5.65
C GLN A 43 -13.59 -5.49 -7.12
N SER A 44 -13.39 -4.45 -7.94
CA SER A 44 -13.72 -4.46 -9.37
C SER A 44 -12.71 -5.23 -10.24
N MET A 45 -11.52 -5.53 -9.72
CA MET A 45 -10.55 -6.39 -10.41
C MET A 45 -11.08 -7.84 -10.48
N ALA A 46 -10.57 -8.60 -11.46
CA ALA A 46 -10.86 -10.03 -11.66
C ALA A 46 -10.86 -10.83 -10.35
N PRO A 47 -11.62 -11.93 -10.24
CA PRO A 47 -11.76 -12.67 -8.98
C PRO A 47 -10.39 -13.06 -8.42
N ARG A 48 -9.99 -12.37 -7.34
CA ARG A 48 -8.77 -12.67 -6.58
C ARG A 48 -9.12 -13.62 -5.45
N ARG A 49 -8.11 -14.34 -4.95
CA ARG A 49 -8.25 -15.37 -3.90
C ARG A 49 -8.92 -14.85 -2.63
N GLN A 50 -8.90 -13.55 -2.41
CA GLN A 50 -9.54 -12.88 -1.27
C GLN A 50 -10.34 -11.67 -1.76
N ARG A 51 -11.52 -11.48 -1.17
CA ARG A 51 -12.39 -10.30 -1.34
C ARG A 51 -12.35 -9.49 -0.04
N LEU A 52 -12.33 -8.16 -0.15
CA LEU A 52 -12.48 -7.28 1.00
C LEU A 52 -13.95 -7.18 1.41
N PRO A 53 -14.27 -7.03 2.71
CA PRO A 53 -15.64 -6.75 3.17
C PRO A 53 -16.25 -5.52 2.47
N PRO A 54 -17.58 -5.48 2.27
CA PRO A 54 -18.28 -4.30 1.77
C PRO A 54 -18.12 -3.12 2.73
N LEU A 55 -17.99 -1.90 2.20
CA LEU A 55 -17.83 -0.67 2.98
C LEU A 55 -19.03 -0.37 3.92
N ASN A 56 -20.20 -0.97 3.66
CA ASN A 56 -21.42 -0.75 4.45
C ASN A 56 -21.54 -1.66 5.68
N ASP A 57 -20.69 -2.68 5.80
CA ASP A 57 -20.72 -3.64 6.91
C ASP A 57 -19.63 -3.28 7.92
N SER A 58 -19.69 -2.06 8.47
CA SER A 58 -19.06 -1.86 9.77
C SER A 58 -19.83 -2.73 10.76
N PRO A 59 -19.19 -3.62 11.55
CA PRO A 59 -19.87 -4.27 12.65
C PRO A 59 -20.35 -3.16 13.58
N SER A 60 -21.65 -2.93 13.63
CA SER A 60 -22.24 -2.27 14.79
C SER A 60 -21.86 -3.15 15.96
N PHE A 61 -20.89 -2.73 16.76
CA PHE A 61 -20.61 -3.37 18.03
C PHE A 61 -21.79 -3.04 18.93
N ASP A 62 -22.83 -3.86 18.85
CA ASP A 62 -23.95 -3.83 19.76
C ASP A 62 -23.44 -4.36 21.11
N THR A 63 -22.95 -3.41 21.92
CA THR A 63 -22.79 -3.62 23.36
C THR A 63 -24.17 -3.75 23.99
N SER A 64 -24.89 -4.83 23.69
CA SER A 64 -26.06 -5.25 24.43
C SER A 64 -25.87 -6.72 24.73
N GLY A 65 -25.22 -6.96 25.88
CA GLY A 65 -25.05 -8.27 26.45
C GLY A 65 -26.36 -9.03 26.48
N SER A 66 -26.32 -10.26 25.99
CA SER A 66 -27.24 -11.31 26.36
C SER A 66 -26.44 -12.59 26.40
N ILE A 67 -25.83 -12.83 27.56
CA ILE A 67 -25.48 -14.19 27.98
C ILE A 67 -26.80 -14.94 27.97
N GLN A 68 -26.99 -15.85 27.01
CA GLN A 68 -28.03 -16.85 27.11
C GLN A 68 -27.45 -18.06 27.85
N ASN A 69 -28.20 -18.45 28.89
CA ASN A 69 -28.02 -19.62 29.75
C ASN A 69 -27.53 -20.88 29.03
#